data_AF-X0YEM7-F1
#
_entry.id   AF-X0YEM7-F1
#
_cell.length_a   1.000
_cell.length_b   1.000
_cell.length_c   1.000
_cell.angle_alpha   90.00
_cell.angle_beta   90.00
_cell.angle_gamma   90.00
#
_symmetry.space_group_name_H-M   'P 1'
#
loop_
_entity.id
_entity.type
_entity.pdbx_description
1 polymer ?
#
loop_
_entity_poly.entity_id
_entity_poly.type
_entity_poly.pdbx_seq_one_letter_code
_entity_poly.pdbx_strand_id
1 'polypeptide(L)'
;MAKFGRDKGPNKRQVGAKNEIGIHCIRAGDIVREHKIIYAGSGECIELKHTAINRNCFATGAIRVIKFIAKQEESKIFDMKDVLNL
;
A
#
# COMPACT_ATOMS: atom_id res chain seq x y z
N MET A 1 10.50 -20.42 4.71
CA MET A 1 9.69 -19.19 4.90
C MET A 1 10.00 -18.60 6.26
N ALA A 2 10.45 -17.35 6.32
CA ALA A 2 10.74 -16.69 7.58
C ALA A 2 9.44 -16.27 8.29
N LYS A 3 9.37 -16.49 9.60
CA LYS A 3 8.24 -16.11 10.44
C LYS A 3 8.58 -14.78 11.13
N PHE A 4 8.11 -13.67 10.58
CA PHE A 4 8.24 -12.36 11.24
C PHE A 4 6.85 -11.85 11.68
N GLY A 5 6.69 -11.62 12.98
CA GLY A 5 5.51 -10.97 13.56
C GLY A 5 4.29 -11.89 13.81
N ARG A 6 3.43 -11.45 14.74
CA ARG A 6 2.25 -12.17 15.28
C ARG A 6 2.55 -13.59 15.80
N ASP A 7 3.55 -13.72 16.66
CA ASP A 7 3.83 -14.98 17.35
C ASP A 7 2.86 -15.28 18.51
N LYS A 8 2.16 -14.25 18.98
CA LYS A 8 1.21 -14.28 20.10
C LYS A 8 -0.14 -13.69 19.67
N GLY A 9 -1.22 -14.06 20.37
CA GLY A 9 -2.60 -13.61 20.09
C GLY A 9 -3.46 -14.64 19.35
N PRO A 10 -4.75 -14.35 19.12
CA PRO A 10 -5.72 -15.29 18.52
C PRO A 10 -5.46 -15.56 17.03
N ASN A 11 -4.80 -14.64 16.34
CA ASN A 11 -4.49 -14.74 14.91
C ASN A 11 -2.98 -14.86 14.68
N LYS A 12 -2.37 -15.99 15.05
CA LYS A 12 -0.94 -16.24 14.83
C LYS A 12 -0.65 -16.50 13.35
N ARG A 13 0.51 -16.06 12.87
CA ARG A 13 0.98 -16.43 11.52
C ARG A 13 1.28 -17.92 11.43
N GLN A 14 0.78 -18.55 10.38
CA GLN A 14 1.14 -19.93 10.05
C GLN A 14 2.20 -19.93 8.94
N VAL A 15 3.33 -20.56 9.21
CA VAL A 15 4.41 -20.69 8.22
C VAL A 15 3.91 -21.63 7.11
N GLY A 16 3.90 -21.17 5.85
CA GLY A 16 3.41 -21.97 4.72
C GLY A 16 1.91 -21.89 4.47
N ALA A 17 1.18 -20.96 5.10
CA ALA A 17 -0.23 -20.73 4.79
C ALA A 17 -0.41 -20.32 3.33
N LYS A 18 -1.14 -21.13 2.55
CA LYS A 18 -1.32 -20.91 1.10
C LYS A 18 -2.12 -19.65 0.76
N ASN A 19 -2.97 -19.17 1.68
CA ASN A 19 -3.90 -18.05 1.46
C ASN A 19 -3.71 -16.91 2.46
N GLU A 20 -2.53 -16.77 3.11
CA GLU A 20 -2.25 -15.67 4.04
C GLU A 20 -1.47 -14.54 3.35
N ILE A 21 -1.90 -13.29 3.55
CA ILE A 21 -1.12 -12.10 3.18
C ILE A 21 -0.36 -11.59 4.40
N GLY A 22 0.97 -11.67 4.34
CA GLY A 22 1.85 -11.18 5.39
C GLY A 22 1.99 -9.65 5.39
N ILE A 23 1.50 -8.99 6.44
CA ILE A 23 1.70 -7.56 6.69
C ILE A 23 2.78 -7.35 7.77
N HIS A 24 3.82 -6.59 7.45
CA HIS A 24 4.81 -6.16 8.43
C HIS A 24 4.91 -4.63 8.41
N CYS A 25 4.93 -4.03 9.60
CA CYS A 25 4.90 -2.59 9.78
C CYS A 25 6.13 -2.17 10.59
N ILE A 26 6.91 -1.27 10.02
CA ILE A 26 8.04 -0.63 10.70
C ILE A 26 7.62 0.79 11.08
N ARG A 27 8.09 1.25 12.25
CA ARG A 27 7.99 2.64 12.71
C ARG A 27 9.39 3.05 13.15
N ALA A 28 9.99 3.97 12.41
CA ALA A 28 11.37 4.41 12.67
C ALA A 28 11.60 5.82 12.14
N GLY A 29 12.11 6.70 13.00
CA GLY A 29 12.58 8.05 12.66
C GLY A 29 11.63 8.86 11.79
N ASP A 30 12.22 9.56 10.82
CA ASP A 30 11.54 10.50 9.91
C ASP A 30 11.12 9.85 8.58
N ILE A 31 10.99 8.53 8.53
CA ILE A 31 10.51 7.83 7.32
C ILE A 31 9.07 8.29 7.05
N VAL A 32 8.90 9.12 6.02
CA VAL A 32 7.59 9.68 5.66
C VAL A 32 6.61 8.56 5.33
N ARG A 33 6.96 7.69 4.37
CA ARG A 33 6.22 6.47 4.04
C ARG A 33 7.01 5.57 3.09
N GLU A 34 7.04 4.27 3.40
CA GLU A 34 7.48 3.23 2.47
C GLU A 34 6.51 2.06 2.52
N HIS A 35 6.04 1.63 1.35
CA HIS A 35 5.26 0.40 1.18
C HIS A 35 6.00 -0.53 0.23
N LYS A 36 6.14 -1.79 0.62
CA LYS A 36 6.74 -2.83 -0.21
C LYS A 36 5.81 -4.05 -0.26
N ILE A 37 5.55 -4.55 -1.46
CA ILE A 37 4.85 -5.80 -1.74
C ILE A 37 5.89 -6.77 -2.29
N ILE A 38 5.91 -7.99 -1.75
CA ILE A 38 6.87 -9.02 -2.13
C ILE A 38 6.08 -10.25 -2.59
N TYR A 39 6.29 -10.66 -3.84
CA TYR A 39 5.85 -11.93 -4.38
C TYR A 39 7.06 -12.85 -4.51
N ALA A 40 7.19 -13.82 -3.60
CA ALA A 40 8.32 -14.74 -3.56
C ALA A 40 7.92 -16.14 -4.03
N GLY A 41 8.58 -16.61 -5.09
CA GLY A 41 8.47 -17.96 -5.63
C GLY A 41 9.70 -18.82 -5.30
N SER A 42 9.76 -20.02 -5.86
CA SER A 42 10.95 -20.88 -5.71
C SER A 42 12.08 -20.37 -6.58
N GLY A 43 13.08 -19.72 -5.98
CA GLY A 43 14.27 -19.23 -6.68
C GLY A 43 14.12 -17.83 -7.30
N GLU A 44 12.95 -17.20 -7.17
CA GLU A 44 12.70 -15.85 -7.70
C GLU A 44 11.84 -15.02 -6.75
N CYS A 45 11.93 -13.70 -6.91
CA CYS A 45 11.19 -12.74 -6.11
C CYS A 45 10.90 -11.49 -6.94
N ILE A 46 9.65 -11.04 -6.92
CA ILE A 46 9.23 -9.77 -7.50
C ILE A 46 8.85 -8.83 -6.35
N GLU A 47 9.46 -7.64 -6.34
CA GLU A 47 9.15 -6.59 -5.36
C GLU A 47 8.54 -5.36 -6.04
N LEU A 48 7.43 -4.88 -5.48
CA LEU A 48 6.85 -3.58 -5.83
C LEU A 48 7.01 -2.65 -4.64
N LYS A 49 7.77 -1.57 -4.82
CA LYS A 49 8.09 -0.61 -3.76
C LYS A 49 7.62 0.79 -4.14
N HIS A 50 6.91 1.43 -3.21
CA HIS A 50 6.55 2.84 -3.29
C HIS A 50 7.13 3.58 -2.08
N THR A 51 8.00 4.55 -2.35
CA THR A 51 8.61 5.43 -1.34
C THR A 51 8.12 6.85 -1.57
N ALA A 52 7.51 7.45 -0.55
CA ALA A 52 7.20 8.87 -0.56
C ALA A 52 8.38 9.64 0.04
N ILE A 53 9.05 10.46 -0.78
CA ILE A 53 10.21 11.26 -0.34
C ILE A 53 9.78 12.39 0.61
N ASN A 54 8.58 12.96 0.41
CA ASN A 54 7.98 13.97 1.25
C ASN A 54 6.45 13.92 1.12
N ARG A 55 5.75 14.79 1.88
CA ARG A 55 4.27 14.81 1.89
C ARG A 55 3.65 15.57 0.71
N ASN A 56 4.45 16.27 -0.10
CA ASN A 56 3.93 17.09 -1.20
C ASN A 56 3.28 16.23 -2.29
N CYS A 57 3.75 14.98 -2.49
CA CYS A 57 3.13 14.08 -3.47
C CYS A 57 1.64 13.83 -3.19
N PHE A 58 1.25 13.75 -1.92
CA PHE A 58 -0.16 13.61 -1.52
C PHE A 58 -0.95 14.91 -1.73
N ALA A 59 -0.35 16.06 -1.39
CA ALA A 59 -0.97 17.37 -1.59
C ALA A 59 -1.24 17.67 -3.08
N THR A 60 -0.26 17.37 -3.95
CA THR A 60 -0.44 17.49 -5.41
C THR A 60 -1.56 16.58 -5.92
N GLY A 61 -1.66 15.35 -5.39
CA GLY A 61 -2.75 14.42 -5.68
C GLY A 61 -4.12 15.00 -5.29
N ALA A 62 -4.25 15.57 -4.09
CA ALA A 62 -5.48 16.19 -3.62
C ALA A 62 -5.92 17.37 -4.51
N ILE A 63 -4.98 18.23 -4.93
CA ILE A 63 -5.28 19.33 -5.87
C ILE A 63 -5.80 18.80 -7.21
N ARG A 64 -5.23 17.69 -7.70
CA ARG A 64 -5.71 17.04 -8.94
C ARG A 64 -7.14 16.50 -8.76
N VAL A 65 -7.44 15.88 -7.62
CA VAL A 65 -8.79 15.41 -7.27
C VAL A 65 -9.79 16.56 -7.26
N ILE A 66 -9.46 17.69 -6.64
CA ILE A 66 -10.35 18.87 -6.59
C ILE A 66 -10.71 19.35 -8.00
N LYS A 67 -9.72 19.45 -8.90
CA LYS A 67 -9.95 19.83 -10.30
C LYS A 67 -10.76 18.81 -11.08
N PHE A 68 -10.62 17.52 -10.75
CA PHE A 68 -11.40 16.44 -11.35
C PHE A 68 -12.86 16.50 -10.90
N ILE A 69 -13.11 16.59 -9.58
CA ILE A 69 -14.45 16.62 -8.99
C ILE A 69 -15.25 17.82 -9.47
N ALA A 70 -14.61 18.99 -9.61
CA ALA A 70 -15.28 20.21 -10.11
C ALA A 70 -15.86 20.08 -11.52
N LYS A 71 -15.50 19.03 -12.26
CA LYS A 71 -16.00 18.74 -13.62
C LYS A 71 -16.97 17.55 -13.66
N GLN A 72 -17.23 16.88 -12.53
CA GLN A 72 -18.12 15.73 -12.50
C GLN A 72 -19.55 16.21 -12.30
N GLU A 73 -20.45 15.72 -13.14
CA GLU A 73 -21.90 15.99 -13.03
C GLU A 73 -22.59 14.92 -12.18
N GLU A 74 -22.02 13.72 -12.13
CA GLU A 74 -22.56 12.58 -11.39
C GLU A 74 -22.24 12.66 -9.89
N SER A 75 -23.26 12.45 -9.06
CA SER A 75 -23.09 12.27 -7.61
C SER A 75 -22.68 10.83 -7.28
N LYS A 76 -21.39 10.56 -7.42
CA LYS A 76 -20.77 9.24 -7.18
C LYS A 76 -19.60 9.36 -6.19
N ILE A 77 -19.29 8.28 -5.49
CA ILE A 77 -18.01 8.13 -4.78
C ILE A 77 -16.92 7.77 -5.80
N PHE A 78 -15.96 8.67 -5.98
CA PHE A 78 -14.79 8.46 -6.84
C PHE A 78 -13.56 8.07 -6.01
N ASP A 79 -12.64 7.34 -6.63
CA ASP A 79 -11.32 7.06 -6.09
C ASP A 79 -10.19 7.61 -6.98
N MET A 80 -8.93 7.36 -6.61
CA MET A 80 -7.79 7.83 -7.39
C MET A 80 -7.63 7.13 -8.74
N LYS A 81 -8.24 5.96 -8.96
CA LYS A 81 -8.24 5.32 -10.28
C LYS A 81 -9.10 6.10 -11.26
N ASP A 82 -10.28 6.55 -10.84
CA ASP A 82 -11.12 7.43 -11.66
C ASP A 82 -10.36 8.70 -12.08
N VAL A 83 -9.62 9.31 -11.13
CA VAL A 83 -8.85 10.55 -11.35
C VAL A 83 -7.62 10.35 -12.25
N LEU A 84 -7.06 9.13 -12.26
CA LEU A 84 -5.89 8.75 -13.05
C LEU A 84 -6.25 8.05 -14.36
N ASN A 85 -7.52 7.70 -14.58
CA ASN A 85 -8.02 6.90 -15.69
C ASN A 85 -7.36 5.51 -15.76
N LEU A 86 -7.45 4.76 -14.66
CA LEU A 86 -6.84 3.43 -14.47
C LEU A 86 -7.86 2.35 -14.07
#